data_AF-A0A1H3EYB5-F1
#
_entry.id   AF-A0A1H3EYB5-F1
#
_cell.length_a   1.000
_cell.length_b   1.000
_cell.length_c   1.000
_cell.angle_alpha   90.00
_cell.angle_beta   90.00
_cell.angle_gamma   90.00
#
_symmetry.space_group_name_H-M   'P 1'
#
loop_
_entity.id
_entity.type
_entity.pdbx_description
1 polymer ?
#
loop_
_entity_poly.entity_id
_entity_poly.type
_entity_poly.pdbx_seq_one_letter_code
_entity_poly.pdbx_strand_id
1 'polypeptide(L)'
;MAQEYASGGQLSEDVEGALEGDGGSTHDDSSTRLEQFGLGVAASILLGAVVGVAASWSIGGALPLIIALGLGFIFSPVVGVLVLRRSE
;
A
#
# COMPACT_ATOMS: atom_id res chain seq x y z
N MET A 1 42.29 -6.35 31.40
CA MET A 1 41.23 -5.80 30.52
C MET A 1 41.05 -6.77 29.36
N ALA A 2 39.98 -7.55 29.37
CA ALA A 2 39.44 -8.39 28.28
C ALA A 2 38.86 -9.70 28.87
N GLN A 3 37.71 -9.63 29.56
CA GLN A 3 36.95 -10.86 29.87
C GLN A 3 35.49 -10.63 30.31
N GLU A 4 34.98 -9.40 30.30
CA GLU A 4 33.66 -9.07 30.88
C GLU A 4 32.51 -8.99 29.86
N TYR A 5 32.67 -9.60 28.68
CA TYR A 5 31.66 -9.60 27.62
C TYR A 5 31.27 -11.01 27.12
N ALA A 6 31.56 -12.06 27.89
CA ALA A 6 31.33 -13.46 27.47
C ALA A 6 30.30 -14.22 28.32
N SER A 7 29.49 -13.56 29.14
CA SER A 7 28.27 -14.18 29.68
C SER A 7 27.10 -13.64 28.89
N GLY A 8 26.55 -14.46 27.99
CA GLY A 8 25.25 -14.20 27.37
C GLY A 8 24.25 -13.86 28.46
N GLY A 9 23.87 -12.59 28.53
CA GLY A 9 22.82 -12.14 29.43
C GLY A 9 21.55 -12.86 29.03
N GLN A 10 21.01 -13.65 29.95
CA GLN A 10 19.67 -14.21 29.82
C GLN A 10 18.72 -13.04 29.54
N LEU A 11 18.22 -12.97 28.31
CA LEU A 11 17.09 -12.13 28.00
C LEU A 11 15.93 -12.61 28.89
N SER A 12 15.37 -11.68 29.67
CA SER A 12 14.26 -11.95 30.59
C SER A 12 13.17 -12.71 29.84
N GLU A 13 12.79 -13.89 30.34
CA GLU A 13 11.78 -14.78 29.76
C GLU A 13 10.41 -14.07 29.58
N ASP A 14 10.21 -12.93 30.25
CA ASP A 14 9.07 -12.03 30.10
C ASP A 14 9.04 -11.23 28.79
N VAL A 15 10.17 -11.02 28.11
CA VAL A 15 10.24 -10.28 26.83
C VAL A 15 9.97 -11.20 25.65
N GLU A 16 10.41 -12.47 25.73
CA GLU A 16 10.17 -13.47 24.68
C GLU A 16 8.67 -13.82 24.57
N GLY A 17 7.98 -13.97 25.72
CA GLY A 17 6.53 -14.24 25.76
C GLY A 17 5.66 -13.07 25.26
N ALA A 18 6.17 -11.85 25.23
CA ALA A 18 5.47 -10.68 24.66
C ALA A 18 5.65 -10.56 23.14
N LEU A 19 6.65 -11.24 22.55
CA LEU A 19 6.93 -11.23 21.12
C LEU A 19 6.35 -12.46 20.41
N GLU A 20 6.22 -13.59 21.10
CA GLU A 20 5.61 -14.82 20.54
C GLU A 20 4.08 -14.76 20.43
N GLY A 21 3.42 -13.82 21.12
CA GLY A 21 1.94 -13.73 21.17
C GLY A 21 1.27 -12.86 20.11
N ASP A 22 2.01 -12.02 19.36
CA ASP A 22 1.41 -10.94 18.54
C ASP A 22 2.08 -10.73 17.16
N GLY A 23 3.16 -11.45 16.85
CA GLY A 23 3.95 -11.22 15.63
C GLY A 23 3.39 -11.81 14.33
N GLY A 24 2.47 -12.78 14.40
CA GLY A 24 1.96 -13.52 13.24
C GLY A 24 0.78 -12.85 12.53
N SER A 25 -0.21 -12.35 13.27
CA SER A 25 -1.45 -11.80 12.71
C SER A 25 -1.29 -10.36 12.19
N THR A 26 -0.48 -9.54 12.86
CA THR A 26 -0.29 -8.12 12.52
C THR A 26 0.44 -7.93 11.18
N HIS A 27 1.32 -8.88 10.81
CA HIS A 27 2.07 -8.82 9.57
C HIS A 27 1.21 -9.17 8.34
N ASP A 28 0.32 -10.16 8.47
CA ASP A 28 -0.61 -10.57 7.42
C ASP A 28 -1.66 -9.47 7.14
N ASP A 29 -2.24 -8.87 8.19
CA ASP A 29 -3.20 -7.77 8.05
C ASP A 29 -2.59 -6.55 7.33
N SER A 30 -1.33 -6.22 7.63
CA SER A 30 -0.63 -5.10 6.98
C SER A 30 -0.40 -5.36 5.50
N SER A 31 -0.08 -6.59 5.12
CA SER A 31 0.13 -7.01 3.74
C SER A 31 -1.17 -6.91 2.92
N THR A 32 -2.25 -7.48 3.44
CA THR A 32 -3.57 -7.43 2.79
C THR A 32 -4.08 -6.00 2.62
N ARG A 33 -3.90 -5.14 3.63
CA ARG A 33 -4.26 -3.71 3.55
C ARG A 33 -3.45 -2.99 2.47
N LEU A 34 -2.15 -3.28 2.35
CA LEU A 34 -1.30 -2.68 1.32
C LEU A 34 -1.72 -3.12 -0.09
N GLU A 35 -2.05 -4.41 -0.27
CA GLU A 35 -2.54 -4.94 -1.54
C GLU A 35 -3.84 -4.26 -1.97
N GLN A 36 -4.81 -4.11 -1.06
CA GLN A 36 -6.09 -3.47 -1.35
C GLN A 36 -5.93 -1.97 -1.68
N PHE A 37 -5.07 -1.26 -0.94
CA PHE A 37 -4.71 0.11 -1.26
C PHE A 37 -4.08 0.21 -2.66
N GLY A 38 -3.08 -0.64 -2.94
CA GLY A 38 -2.40 -0.71 -4.22
C GLY A 38 -3.35 -1.01 -5.38
N LEU A 39 -4.30 -1.92 -5.18
CA LEU A 39 -5.35 -2.25 -6.15
C LEU A 39 -6.23 -1.04 -6.44
N GLY A 40 -6.66 -0.31 -5.40
CA GLY A 40 -7.46 0.92 -5.59
C GLY A 40 -6.70 2.02 -6.34
N VAL A 41 -5.43 2.22 -6.01
CA VAL A 41 -4.53 3.16 -6.71
C VAL A 41 -4.39 2.78 -8.18
N ALA A 42 -4.04 1.51 -8.45
CA ALA A 42 -3.82 1.01 -9.80
C ALA A 42 -5.11 1.08 -10.64
N ALA A 43 -6.25 0.69 -10.08
CA ALA A 43 -7.54 0.75 -10.75
C ALA A 43 -7.93 2.19 -11.12
N SER A 44 -7.65 3.17 -10.24
CA SER A 44 -7.94 4.58 -10.48
C SER A 44 -7.10 5.15 -11.64
N ILE A 45 -5.80 4.85 -11.67
CA ILE A 45 -4.90 5.28 -12.75
C ILE A 45 -5.32 4.63 -14.07
N LEU A 46 -5.58 3.32 -14.05
CA LEU A 46 -6.00 2.58 -15.23
C LEU A 46 -7.31 3.12 -15.79
N LEU A 47 -8.28 3.42 -14.93
CA LEU A 47 -9.55 4.01 -15.36
C LEU A 47 -9.33 5.38 -16.02
N GLY A 48 -8.51 6.24 -15.41
CA GLY A 48 -8.12 7.53 -16.00
C GLY A 48 -7.45 7.38 -17.37
N ALA A 49 -6.57 6.38 -17.52
CA ALA A 49 -5.93 6.08 -18.80
C ALA A 49 -6.93 5.62 -19.87
N VAL A 50 -7.81 4.66 -19.53
CA VAL A 50 -8.82 4.12 -20.47
C VAL A 50 -9.79 5.22 -20.90
N VAL A 51 -10.29 6.03 -19.97
CA VAL A 51 -11.15 7.17 -20.27
C VAL A 51 -10.42 8.21 -21.11
N GLY A 52 -9.15 8.48 -20.80
CA GLY A 52 -8.29 9.39 -21.56
C GLY A 52 -8.09 8.97 -23.00
N VAL A 53 -7.80 7.68 -23.23
CA VAL A 53 -7.66 7.11 -24.59
C VAL A 53 -8.97 7.25 -25.37
N ALA A 54 -10.11 6.89 -24.75
CA ALA A 54 -11.41 7.00 -25.39
C ALA A 54 -11.76 8.46 -25.75
N ALA A 55 -11.49 9.40 -24.85
CA ALA A 55 -11.71 10.83 -25.08
C ALA A 55 -10.80 11.38 -26.18
N SER A 56 -9.52 11.01 -26.17
CA SER A 56 -8.56 11.37 -27.21
C SER A 56 -8.93 10.79 -28.57
N TRP A 57 -9.49 9.57 -28.63
CA TRP A 57 -10.01 9.00 -29.87
C TRP A 57 -11.23 9.74 -30.40
N SER A 58 -12.10 10.23 -29.52
CA SER A 58 -13.35 10.89 -29.91
C SER A 58 -13.15 12.34 -30.37
N ILE A 59 -12.28 13.11 -29.69
CA ILE A 59 -12.12 14.56 -29.93
C ILE A 59 -10.84 14.84 -30.72
N GLY A 60 -9.89 13.89 -30.73
CA GLY A 60 -8.57 14.06 -31.31
C GLY A 60 -7.58 14.74 -30.36
N GLY A 61 -6.29 14.49 -30.58
CA GLY A 61 -5.21 15.09 -29.81
C GLY A 61 -4.89 14.40 -28.48
N ALA A 62 -3.74 14.75 -27.89
CA ALA A 62 -3.22 14.14 -26.67
C ALA A 62 -3.68 14.81 -25.38
N LEU A 63 -4.23 16.04 -25.46
CA LEU A 63 -4.61 16.81 -24.28
C LEU A 63 -5.67 16.10 -23.40
N PRO A 64 -6.74 15.48 -23.95
CA PRO A 64 -7.72 14.75 -23.14
C PRO A 64 -7.09 13.59 -22.37
N LEU A 65 -6.17 12.84 -23.00
CA LEU A 65 -5.43 11.76 -22.36
C LEU A 65 -4.56 12.26 -21.20
N ILE A 66 -3.82 13.35 -21.40
CA ILE A 66 -2.96 13.92 -20.35
C ILE A 66 -3.82 14.36 -19.14
N ILE A 67 -4.94 15.04 -19.39
CA ILE A 67 -5.84 15.51 -18.33
C ILE A 67 -6.45 14.32 -17.60
N ALA A 68 -7.05 13.37 -18.31
CA ALA A 68 -7.72 12.23 -17.70
C ALA A 68 -6.75 11.32 -16.91
N LEU A 69 -5.57 11.06 -17.46
CA LEU A 69 -4.52 10.31 -16.77
C LEU A 69 -4.02 11.06 -15.54
N GLY A 70 -3.78 12.37 -15.67
CA GLY A 70 -3.36 13.23 -14.55
C GLY A 70 -4.37 13.24 -13.42
N LEU A 71 -5.67 13.34 -13.74
CA LEU A 71 -6.74 13.25 -12.75
C LEU A 71 -6.78 11.86 -12.10
N GLY A 72 -6.69 10.79 -12.89
CA GLY A 72 -6.61 9.42 -12.36
C GLY A 72 -5.44 9.25 -11.39
N PHE A 73 -4.29 9.83 -11.70
CA PHE A 73 -3.12 9.81 -10.82
C PHE A 73 -3.34 10.63 -9.54
N ILE A 74 -3.84 11.87 -9.64
CA ILE A 74 -4.09 12.76 -8.50
C ILE A 74 -5.11 12.16 -7.52
N PHE A 75 -6.18 11.55 -8.04
CA PHE A 75 -7.22 10.95 -7.21
C PHE A 75 -6.88 9.52 -6.74
N SER A 76 -5.83 8.89 -7.28
CA SER A 76 -5.49 7.51 -6.96
C SER A 76 -5.32 7.21 -5.46
N PRO A 77 -4.70 8.07 -4.62
CA PRO A 77 -4.56 7.79 -3.19
C PRO A 77 -5.90 7.83 -2.47
N VAL A 78 -6.82 8.72 -2.89
CA VAL A 78 -8.17 8.83 -2.32
C VAL A 78 -8.96 7.57 -2.63
N VAL A 79 -8.88 7.07 -3.86
CA VAL A 79 -9.52 5.81 -4.26
C VAL A 79 -8.89 4.62 -3.52
N GLY A 80 -7.57 4.58 -3.37
CA GLY A 80 -6.87 3.57 -2.58
C GLY A 80 -7.38 3.47 -1.15
N VAL A 81 -7.51 4.61 -0.46
CA VAL A 81 -8.06 4.66 0.91
C VAL A 81 -9.54 4.26 0.94
N LEU A 82 -10.32 4.65 -0.06
CA LEU A 82 -11.74 4.29 -0.14
C LEU A 82 -11.94 2.78 -0.35
N VAL A 83 -11.11 2.15 -1.18
CA VAL A 83 -11.10 0.69 -1.36
C VAL A 83 -10.71 -0.01 -0.07
N LEU A 84 -9.66 0.47 0.62
CA LEU A 84 -9.24 -0.08 1.91
C LEU A 84 -10.38 -0.05 2.94
N ARG A 85 -11.05 1.09 3.11
CA ARG A 85 -12.19 1.25 4.04
C ARG A 85 -13.42 0.40 3.69
N ARG A 86 -13.56 -0.01 2.43
CA ARG A 86 -14.66 -0.87 1.99
C ARG A 86 -14.39 -2.34 2.30
N SER A 87 -13.12 -2.70 2.38
CA SER A 87 -12.65 -4.07 2.57
C SER A 87 -12.35 -4.42 4.03
N GLU A 88 -12.27 -3.41 4.91
CA GLU A 88 -12.41 -3.52 6.37
C GLU A 88 -13.87 -3.81 6.78
#